data_AF-A0A5K1GXV0-F1
#
_entry.id   AF-A0A5K1GXV0-F1
#
_cell.length_a   1.000
_cell.length_b   1.000
_cell.length_c   1.000
_cell.angle_alpha   90.00
_cell.angle_beta   90.00
_cell.angle_gamma   90.00
#
_symmetry.space_group_name_H-M   'P 1'
#
loop_
_entity.id
_entity.type
_entity.pdbx_description
1 polymer ?
#
loop_
_entity_poly.entity_id
_entity_poly.type
_entity_poly.pdbx_seq_one_letter_code
_entity_poly.pdbx_strand_id
1 'polypeptide(L)' 'ETQTIEWAMRLRVALYIAEALDYCSNEGHPLYHDLNAYRVLFDE' A
#
# COMPACT_ATOMS: atom_id res chain seq x y z
N GLU A 1 -14.09 -20.20 5.00
CA GLU A 1 -12.66 -20.24 4.65
C GLU A 1 -12.20 -18.83 4.36
N THR A 2 -11.12 -18.37 4.96
CA THR A 2 -10.48 -17.11 4.55
C THR A 2 -9.80 -17.35 3.21
N GLN A 3 -10.42 -16.90 2.12
CA GLN A 3 -9.74 -16.90 0.82
C GLN A 3 -8.45 -16.10 0.97
N THR A 4 -7.36 -16.78 0.71
CA THR A 4 -6.03 -16.21 0.83
C THR A 4 -5.83 -15.30 -0.38
N ILE A 5 -5.43 -14.04 -0.16
CA ILE A 5 -5.14 -13.12 -1.26
C ILE A 5 -4.06 -13.76 -2.15
N GLU A 6 -4.37 -13.83 -3.45
CA GLU A 6 -3.49 -14.34 -4.49
C GLU A 6 -2.13 -13.64 -4.47
N TRP A 7 -1.05 -14.38 -4.74
CA TRP A 7 0.31 -13.83 -4.69
C TRP A 7 0.49 -12.63 -5.60
N ALA A 8 -0.07 -12.69 -6.81
CA ALA A 8 -0.03 -11.57 -7.75
C ALA A 8 -0.66 -10.29 -7.16
N MET A 9 -1.77 -10.43 -6.42
CA MET A 9 -2.44 -9.30 -5.78
C MET A 9 -1.62 -8.72 -4.62
N ARG A 10 -0.91 -9.56 -3.85
CA ARG A 10 0.01 -9.08 -2.80
C ARG A 10 1.15 -8.23 -3.37
N LEU A 11 1.74 -8.68 -4.48
CA LEU A 11 2.80 -7.93 -5.17
C LEU A 11 2.26 -6.61 -5.73
N ARG A 12 1.05 -6.62 -6.29
CA ARG A 12 0.39 -5.43 -6.81
C ARG A 12 0.12 -4.40 -5.70
N VAL A 13 -0.37 -4.83 -4.54
CA VAL A 13 -0.53 -3.97 -3.35
C VAL A 13 0.80 -3.38 -2.90
N ALA A 14 1.86 -4.20 -2.81
CA ALA A 14 3.19 -3.72 -2.40
C ALA A 14 3.76 -2.66 -3.36
N LEU A 15 3.57 -2.85 -4.67
CA LEU A 15 3.98 -1.89 -5.68
C LEU A 15 3.27 -0.55 -5.52
N TYR A 16 1.93 -0.55 -5.43
CA TYR A 16 1.16 0.69 -5.30
C TYR A 16 1.42 1.44 -3.99
N ILE A 17 1.67 0.73 -2.89
CA ILE A 17 2.09 1.37 -1.65
C ILE A 17 3.45 2.05 -1.82
N ALA A 18 4.41 1.41 -2.49
CA ALA A 18 5.71 2.01 -2.74
C ALA A 18 5.60 3.27 -3.62
N GLU A 19 4.80 3.24 -4.67
CA GLU A 19 4.52 4.40 -5.53
C GLU A 19 3.85 5.55 -4.75
N ALA A 20 2.88 5.23 -3.88
CA ALA A 20 2.21 6.23 -3.05
C ALA A 20 3.19 6.88 -2.06
N LEU A 21 4.08 6.10 -1.44
CA LEU A 21 5.10 6.63 -0.52
C LEU A 21 6.14 7.50 -1.24
N ASP A 22 6.57 7.10 -2.44
CA ASP A 22 7.47 7.91 -3.26
C ASP A 22 6.83 9.24 -3.66
N TYR A 23 5.56 9.21 -4.10
CA TYR A 23 4.77 10.40 -4.37
C TYR A 23 4.68 11.32 -3.14
N CYS A 24 4.29 10.79 -1.97
CA CYS A 24 4.22 11.57 -0.74
C CYS A 24 5.57 12.19 -0.37
N SER A 25 6.67 11.46 -0.52
CA SER A 25 8.01 11.97 -0.28
C SER A 25 8.35 13.14 -1.22
N ASN A 26 8.03 13.03 -2.50
CA ASN A 26 8.27 14.07 -3.51
C ASN A 26 7.41 15.32 -3.29
N GLU A 27 6.21 15.17 -2.72
CA GLU A 27 5.31 16.27 -2.33
C GLU A 27 5.66 16.93 -0.98
N GLY A 28 6.80 16.57 -0.38
CA GLY A 28 7.24 17.15 0.90
C GLY A 28 6.58 16.52 2.15
N HIS A 29 6.00 15.33 2.00
CA HIS A 29 5.46 14.50 3.07
C HIS A 29 6.27 13.20 3.27
N PRO A 30 7.56 13.27 3.69
CA PRO A 30 8.45 12.10 3.74
C PRO A 30 8.17 11.12 4.89
N LEU A 31 7.27 11.46 5.82
CA LEU A 31 6.95 10.63 6.98
C LEU A 31 5.51 10.12 6.89
N TYR A 32 5.34 8.81 7.01
CA TYR A 32 4.04 8.17 7.19
C TYR A 32 4.03 7.39 8.50
N HIS A 33 3.15 7.76 9.42
CA HIS A 33 3.05 7.12 10.74
C HIS A 33 2.20 5.86 10.69
N ASP A 34 2.67 4.80 11.36
CA ASP A 34 1.96 3.54 11.56
C ASP A 34 1.43 2.87 10.29
N LEU A 35 2.23 2.84 9.22
CA LEU A 35 1.88 2.11 8.01
C LEU A 35 1.73 0.61 8.33
N ASN A 36 0.54 0.07 8.10
CA ASN A 36 0.20 -1.33 8.32
C ASN A 36 -0.98 -1.75 7.43
N ALA A 37 -1.32 -3.04 7.45
CA ALA A 37 -2.36 -3.60 6.57
C ALA A 37 -3.76 -2.97 6.75
N TYR A 38 -4.09 -2.41 7.91
CA TYR A 38 -5.37 -1.71 8.14
C TYR A 38 -5.43 -0.33 7.48
N ARG A 39 -4.30 0.20 7.02
CA ARG A 39 -4.21 1.48 6.29
C ARG A 39 -4.25 1.31 4.78
N VAL A 40 -4.24 0.07 4.29
CA VAL A 40 -4.37 -0.23 2.87
C VAL A 40 -5.85 -0.34 2.53
N LEU A 41 -6.32 0.57 1.69
CA LEU A 41 -7.70 0.59 1.21
C LEU A 41 -7.74 0.10 -0.25
N PHE A 42 -8.84 -0.55 -0.62
CA PHE A 42 -9.13 -0.92 -2.00
C PHE A 42 -10.23 -0.01 -2.52
N ASP A 43 -10.02 0.56 -3.70
CA ASP A 43 -11.01 1.30 -4.45
C ASP A 43 -12.04 0.35 -5.10
N GLU A 44 -13.05 0.94 -5.76
CA GLU A 44 -14.07 0.22 -6.54
C GLU A 44 -13.55 -0.30 -7.88
#